data_AF-A0A0Q5ZCZ3-F1
#
_entry.id   AF-A0A0Q5ZCZ3-F1
#
_cell.length_a   1.000
_cell.length_b   1.000
_cell.length_c   1.000
_cell.angle_alpha   90.00
_cell.angle_beta   90.00
_cell.angle_gamma   90.00
#
_symmetry.space_group_name_H-M   'P 1'
#
loop_
_entity.id
_entity.type
_entity.pdbx_description
1 polymer ?
#
loop_
_entity_poly.entity_id
_entity_poly.type
_entity_poly.pdbx_seq_one_letter_code
_entity_poly.pdbx_strand_id
1 'polypeptide(L)'
;MLRLAVPALVVLALAVTGCSGDVSPLRQAYMAPAAKPVVAPEFVAGSRKADETFLPVGVSAPARPIRARSSEGAKALAAELEGARGANEAKGRAAESAARATKPASATP
;
A
#
# COMPACT_ATOMS: atom_id res chain seq x y z
N MET A 1 -19.66 14.80 34.02
CA MET A 1 -18.96 14.88 32.72
C MET A 1 -18.22 13.60 32.32
N LEU A 2 -17.85 12.71 33.26
CA LEU A 2 -17.12 11.46 32.99
C LEU A 2 -17.93 10.37 32.24
N ARG A 3 -19.25 10.52 32.09
CA ARG A 3 -20.12 9.52 31.44
C ARG A 3 -20.17 9.61 29.91
N LEU A 4 -19.76 10.74 29.32
CA LEU A 4 -19.65 10.91 27.85
C LEU A 4 -18.26 10.55 27.30
N ALA A 5 -17.24 10.41 28.16
CA ALA A 5 -15.88 10.12 27.72
C ALA A 5 -15.70 8.66 27.27
N VAL A 6 -16.45 7.74 27.88
CA VAL A 6 -16.40 6.30 27.58
C VAL A 6 -16.83 5.98 26.14
N PRO A 7 -17.98 6.45 25.62
CA PRO A 7 -18.38 6.13 24.24
C PRO A 7 -17.43 6.74 23.20
N ALA A 8 -16.89 7.94 23.45
CA ALA A 8 -15.95 8.59 22.56
C ALA A 8 -14.62 7.82 22.45
N LEU A 9 -14.13 7.26 23.56
CA LEU A 9 -12.92 6.44 23.59
C LEU A 9 -13.11 5.11 22.84
N VAL A 10 -14.30 4.50 22.94
CA VAL A 10 -14.63 3.24 22.25
C VAL A 10 -14.73 3.44 20.74
N VAL A 11 -15.34 4.54 20.28
CA VAL A 11 -15.42 4.87 18.84
C VAL A 11 -14.03 5.13 18.26
N LEU A 12 -13.16 5.82 19.00
CA LEU A 12 -11.78 6.08 18.56
C LEU A 12 -10.95 4.79 18.51
N ALA A 13 -11.12 3.87 19.47
CA ALA A 13 -10.44 2.58 19.48
C ALA A 13 -10.85 1.70 18.27
N LEU A 14 -12.14 1.68 17.91
CA LEU A 14 -12.64 0.95 16.73
C LEU A 14 -12.12 1.54 15.42
N ALA A 15 -11.94 2.86 15.34
CA ALA A 15 -11.40 3.53 14.16
C ALA A 15 -9.91 3.20 13.91
N VAL A 16 -9.12 2.97 14.97
CA VAL A 16 -7.69 2.66 14.86
C VAL A 16 -7.46 1.19 14.50
N THR A 17 -8.34 0.26 14.91
CA THR A 17 -8.24 -1.16 14.55
C THR A 17 -8.65 -1.46 13.10
N GLY A 18 -9.39 -0.56 12.45
CA GLY A 18 -9.87 -0.76 11.07
C GLY A 18 -8.85 -0.44 9.97
N CYS A 19 -7.88 0.45 10.23
CA CYS A 19 -6.92 0.89 9.21
C CYS A 19 -5.69 -0.02 9.05
N SER A 20 -5.41 -0.91 10.00
CA SER A 20 -4.29 -1.87 9.90
C SER A 20 -4.56 -3.24 10.53
N GLY A 21 -5.73 -3.42 11.15
CA GLY A 21 -6.18 -4.74 11.56
C GLY A 21 -6.79 -5.47 10.37
N ASP A 22 -6.40 -6.71 10.15
CA ASP A 22 -7.01 -7.64 9.21
C ASP A 22 -8.40 -8.09 9.75
N VAL A 23 -9.26 -7.11 10.11
CA VAL A 23 -10.55 -7.28 10.79
C VAL A 23 -11.69 -7.53 9.80
N SER A 24 -11.40 -8.27 8.74
CA SER A 24 -12.42 -8.62 7.75
C SER A 24 -13.51 -9.47 8.40
N PRO A 25 -14.77 -8.99 8.49
CA PRO A 25 -15.87 -9.77 9.06
C PRO A 25 -16.15 -11.03 8.24
N LEU A 26 -15.83 -11.01 6.95
CA LEU A 26 -15.91 -12.19 6.08
C LEU A 26 -14.89 -13.26 6.48
N ARG A 27 -13.68 -12.87 6.92
CA ARG A 27 -12.66 -13.84 7.36
C ARG A 27 -13.12 -14.66 8.56
N GLN A 28 -13.84 -14.05 9.49
CA GLN A 28 -14.41 -14.74 10.64
C GLN A 28 -15.57 -15.65 10.24
N ALA A 29 -16.38 -15.24 9.26
CA ALA A 29 -17.48 -16.05 8.73
C ALA A 29 -17.03 -17.26 7.89
N TYR A 30 -15.86 -17.17 7.24
CA TYR A 30 -15.31 -18.24 6.39
C TYR A 30 -14.12 -19.00 7.01
N MET A 31 -13.73 -18.68 8.25
CA MET A 31 -12.77 -19.48 9.01
C MET A 31 -13.44 -20.79 9.41
N ALA A 32 -13.19 -21.83 8.61
CA ALA A 32 -13.60 -23.19 8.91
C ALA A 32 -13.05 -23.63 10.29
N PRO A 33 -13.76 -24.52 11.03
CA PRO A 33 -13.23 -25.11 12.26
C PRO A 33 -11.86 -25.73 11.97
N ALA A 34 -10.91 -25.55 12.90
CA ALA A 34 -9.49 -25.89 12.81
C ALA A 34 -9.23 -26.93 11.71
N ALA A 35 -8.67 -26.45 10.58
CA ALA A 35 -8.44 -27.26 9.40
C ALA A 35 -7.78 -28.57 9.83
N LYS A 36 -8.41 -29.72 9.49
CA LYS A 36 -7.77 -31.03 9.66
C LYS A 36 -6.35 -30.91 9.13
N PRO A 37 -5.33 -31.40 9.86
CA PRO A 37 -3.95 -31.29 9.42
C PRO A 37 -3.87 -31.83 7.99
N VAL A 38 -3.58 -30.93 7.05
CA VAL A 38 -3.46 -31.27 5.63
C VAL A 38 -2.13 -32.00 5.50
N VAL A 39 -2.18 -33.32 5.62
CA VAL A 39 -1.02 -34.17 5.38
C VAL A 39 -0.73 -34.13 3.89
N ALA A 40 0.49 -33.70 3.54
CA ALA A 40 0.92 -33.70 2.16
C ALA A 40 0.99 -35.15 1.64
N PRO A 41 0.56 -35.42 0.40
CA PRO A 41 0.80 -36.72 -0.23
C PRO A 41 2.29 -37.10 -0.24
N GLU A 42 2.60 -38.40 -0.18
CA GLU A 42 3.98 -38.91 -0.06
C GLU A 42 4.96 -38.36 -1.12
N PHE A 43 4.52 -38.25 -2.38
CA PHE A 43 5.37 -37.68 -3.43
C PHE A 43 5.69 -36.19 -3.21
N VAL A 44 4.79 -35.45 -2.57
CA VAL A 44 5.01 -34.05 -2.18
C VAL A 44 5.95 -33.98 -0.98
N ALA A 45 5.79 -34.87 -0.01
CA ALA A 45 6.69 -34.95 1.15
C ALA A 45 8.12 -35.29 0.72
N GLY A 46 8.30 -36.25 -0.19
CA GLY A 46 9.62 -36.70 -0.66
C GLY A 46 10.28 -35.80 -1.72
N SER A 47 9.52 -34.95 -2.43
CA SER A 47 10.07 -34.01 -3.42
C SER A 47 10.42 -32.64 -2.83
N ARG A 48 9.88 -32.30 -1.65
CA ARG A 48 10.27 -31.08 -0.94
C ARG A 48 11.72 -31.22 -0.51
N LYS A 49 12.56 -30.32 -1.01
CA LYS A 49 13.92 -30.25 -0.52
C LYS A 49 13.91 -29.80 0.95
N ALA A 50 14.80 -30.37 1.75
CA ALA A 50 14.92 -30.08 3.17
C ALA A 50 15.55 -28.70 3.45
N ASP A 51 16.16 -28.08 2.45
CA ASP A 51 16.75 -26.75 2.56
C ASP A 51 15.68 -25.67 2.34
N GLU A 52 15.63 -24.70 3.27
CA GLU A 52 14.73 -23.54 3.24
C GLU A 52 15.12 -22.51 2.16
N THR A 53 15.78 -22.92 1.07
CA THR A 53 16.17 -22.05 -0.05
C THR A 53 14.97 -21.57 -0.86
N PHE A 54 13.76 -22.10 -0.61
CA PHE A 54 12.52 -21.60 -1.19
C PHE A 54 11.50 -21.25 -0.10
N LEU A 55 10.75 -20.18 -0.34
CA LEU A 55 9.66 -19.75 0.53
C LEU A 55 8.35 -20.43 0.08
N PRO A 56 7.66 -21.22 0.93
CA PRO A 56 6.43 -21.90 0.54
C PRO A 56 5.28 -20.95 0.19
N VAL A 57 4.40 -21.37 -0.72
CA VAL A 57 3.17 -20.63 -1.05
C VAL A 57 2.32 -20.47 0.22
N GLY A 58 1.86 -19.24 0.47
CA GLY A 58 1.07 -18.91 1.66
C GLY A 58 1.89 -18.58 2.92
N VAL A 59 3.22 -18.67 2.85
CA VAL A 59 4.11 -18.21 3.93
C VAL A 59 4.65 -16.82 3.53
N SER A 60 4.42 -15.82 4.38
CA SER A 60 5.00 -14.50 4.18
C SER A 60 6.51 -14.55 4.37
N ALA A 61 7.24 -13.85 3.50
CA ALA A 61 8.68 -13.71 3.65
C ALA A 61 9.00 -13.04 4.99
N PRO A 62 10.11 -13.39 5.66
CA PRO A 62 10.60 -12.63 6.79
C PRO A 62 10.67 -11.13 6.46
N ALA A 63 10.19 -10.30 7.38
CA ALA A 63 10.24 -8.85 7.19
C ALA A 63 11.70 -8.42 6.99
N ARG A 64 11.99 -7.78 5.87
CA ARG A 64 13.33 -7.21 5.64
C ARG A 64 13.56 -6.11 6.67
N PRO A 65 14.77 -6.00 7.26
CA PRO A 65 15.09 -4.85 8.09
C PRO A 65 14.97 -3.59 7.24
N ILE A 66 14.07 -2.68 7.63
CA ILE A 66 13.92 -1.37 6.99
C ILE A 66 14.44 -0.29 7.93
N ARG A 67 15.21 0.65 7.40
CA ARG A 67 15.64 1.85 8.13
C ARG A 67 14.71 3.00 7.78
N ALA A 68 14.18 3.67 8.79
CA ALA A 68 13.47 4.93 8.58
C ALA A 68 14.42 5.96 7.93
N ARG A 69 13.93 6.71 6.94
CA ARG A 69 14.69 7.84 6.37
C ARG A 69 14.96 8.86 7.48
N SER A 70 16.13 9.50 7.47
CA SER A 70 16.41 10.61 8.37
C SER A 70 15.49 11.79 8.04
N SER A 71 15.24 12.66 9.02
CA SER A 71 14.44 13.88 8.82
C SER A 71 15.03 14.78 7.74
N GLU A 72 16.36 14.86 7.67
CA GLU A 72 17.09 15.56 6.62
C GLU A 72 16.86 14.93 5.24
N GLY A 73 17.00 13.60 5.13
CA GLY A 73 16.77 12.88 3.87
C GLY A 73 15.32 12.97 3.38
N ALA A 74 14.36 13.07 4.30
CA ALA A 74 12.96 13.32 3.95
C ALA A 74 12.76 14.74 3.39
N LYS A 75 13.39 15.75 4.00
CA LYS A 75 13.34 17.15 3.52
C LYS A 75 14.02 17.33 2.17
N ALA A 76 15.18 16.70 1.96
CA ALA A 76 15.88 16.71 0.68
C ALA A 76 15.01 16.11 -0.44
N LEU A 77 14.41 14.94 -0.19
CA LEU A 77 13.49 14.32 -1.14
C LEU A 77 12.27 15.21 -1.44
N ALA A 78 11.70 15.85 -0.42
CA ALA A 78 10.57 16.77 -0.63
C ALA A 78 10.96 17.96 -1.52
N ALA A 79 12.15 18.52 -1.34
CA ALA A 79 12.65 19.62 -2.17
C ALA A 79 12.87 19.17 -3.62
N GLU A 80 13.41 17.97 -3.85
CA GLU A 80 13.58 17.39 -5.18
C GLU A 80 12.23 17.21 -5.89
N LEU A 81 11.23 16.67 -5.18
CA LEU A 81 9.89 16.45 -5.73
C LEU A 81 9.20 17.76 -6.11
N GLU A 82 9.32 18.79 -5.27
CA GLU A 82 8.74 20.11 -5.56
C GLU A 82 9.45 20.79 -6.74
N GLY A 83 10.78 20.66 -6.84
CA GLY A 83 11.54 21.13 -7.99
C GLY A 83 11.12 20.43 -9.30
N ALA A 84 10.94 19.11 -9.25
CA ALA A 84 10.47 18.33 -10.39
C ALA A 84 9.06 18.72 -10.81
N ARG A 85 8.17 18.98 -9.83
CA ARG A 85 6.82 19.50 -10.09
C ARG A 85 6.88 20.84 -10.82
N GLY A 86 7.62 21.81 -10.30
CA GLY A 86 7.74 23.14 -10.93
C GLY A 86 8.26 23.06 -12.37
N ALA A 87 9.26 22.21 -12.63
CA ALA A 87 9.77 21.97 -13.97
C ALA A 87 8.72 21.36 -14.92
N ASN A 88 7.93 20.40 -14.44
CA ASN A 88 6.87 19.78 -15.22
C ASN A 88 5.74 20.77 -15.54
N GLU A 89 5.34 21.59 -14.57
CA GLU A 89 4.33 22.63 -14.78
C GLU A 89 4.81 23.69 -15.79
N ALA A 90 6.08 24.09 -15.73
CA ALA A 90 6.66 25.02 -16.70
C ALA A 90 6.66 24.44 -18.12
N LYS A 91 7.05 23.16 -18.28
CA LYS A 91 6.98 22.45 -19.56
C LYS A 91 5.54 22.34 -20.06
N GLY A 92 4.59 22.04 -19.18
CA GLY A 92 3.16 21.98 -19.51
C GLY A 92 2.64 23.31 -20.06
N ARG A 93 2.95 24.43 -19.38
CA ARG A 93 2.59 25.77 -19.86
C ARG A 93 3.22 26.09 -21.21
N ALA A 94 4.49 25.76 -21.41
CA ALA A 94 5.17 25.98 -22.69
C ALA A 94 4.52 25.18 -23.83
N ALA A 95 4.17 23.91 -23.57
CA ALA A 95 3.45 23.08 -24.54
C ALA A 95 2.05 23.63 -24.85
N GLU A 96 1.32 24.12 -23.85
CA GLU A 96 0.02 24.76 -24.05
C GLU A 96 0.13 26.02 -24.91
N SER A 97 1.10 26.89 -24.62
CA SER A 97 1.36 28.10 -25.42
C SER A 97 1.71 27.75 -26.87
N ALA A 98 2.56 26.75 -27.09
CA ALA A 98 2.90 26.28 -28.43
C ALA A 98 1.67 25.76 -29.19
N ALA A 99 0.83 24.95 -28.54
CA ALA A 99 -0.39 24.42 -29.15
C ALA A 99 -1.39 25.53 -29.53
N ARG A 100 -1.51 26.58 -28.70
CA ARG A 100 -2.34 27.75 -29.00
C ARG A 100 -1.81 28.53 -30.20
N ALA A 101 -0.48 28.69 -30.30
CA ALA A 101 0.15 29.41 -31.40
C ALA A 101 -0.03 28.73 -32.76
N THR A 102 -0.17 27.40 -32.78
CA THR A 102 -0.38 26.62 -34.01
C THR A 102 -1.84 26.26 -34.27
N LYS A 103 -2.80 26.79 -33.51
CA LYS A 103 -4.23 26.50 -33.71
C LYS A 103 -4.67 27.10 -35.05
N PRO A 104 -5.08 26.28 -36.05
CA PRO A 104 -5.59 26.81 -37.30
C PRO A 104 -6.88 27.58 -37.05
N ALA A 105 -7.09 28.68 -37.77
CA ALA A 105 -8.37 29.39 -37.77
C ALA A 105 -9.44 28.40 -38.22
N SER A 106 -10.36 28.04 -37.31
CA SER A 106 -11.50 27.20 -37.64
C SER A 106 -12.25 27.85 -38.79
N ALA A 107 -12.42 27.13 -39.89
CA ALA A 107 -13.36 27.52 -40.93
C ALA A 107 -14.75 27.60 -40.29
N THR A 108 -15.30 28.81 -40.22
CA THR A 108 -16.70 29.05 -39.91
C THR A 108 -17.55 28.34 -40.99
N PRO A 109 -18.60 27.58 -40.64
CA PRO A 109 -19.57 27.10 -41.63
C PRO A 109 -20.32 28.27 -42.27
#